data_AF-A0A401Q9Z5-F1
#
_entry.id   AF-A0A401Q9Z5-F1
#
_cell.length_a   1.000
_cell.length_b   1.000
_cell.length_c   1.000
_cell.angle_alpha   90.00
_cell.angle_beta   90.00
_cell.angle_gamma   90.00
#
_symmetry.space_group_name_H-M   'P 1'
#
loop_
_entity.id
_entity.type
_entity.pdbx_description
1 polymer ?
#
loop_
_entity_poly.entity_id
_entity_poly.type
_entity_poly.pdbx_seq_one_letter_code
_entity_poly.pdbx_strand_id
1 'polypeptide(L)'
;FGYEGRIPLHRATLFYDVSEKARKIIESYFMLNSTLYFSYTHLVCRTAIEGQQDNRNDLSHPIHADNCLLDPDASECWKEPPAYTYRDYSAILYLNGDFDGGEFIFTEIDAKTITAAVKPECGRLVGFSSGEENPHGVKAVTKGQRCAVALWFTLDPLFREL
;
A
#
# COMPACT_ATOMS: atom_id res chain seq x y z
N PHE A 1 7.10 20.36 23.05
CA PHE A 1 6.57 21.53 22.33
C PHE A 1 6.81 21.32 20.84
N GLY A 2 5.75 21.27 20.04
CA GLY A 2 5.87 21.14 18.58
C GLY A 2 6.04 22.52 17.96
N TYR A 3 7.07 22.68 17.13
CA TYR A 3 7.20 23.83 16.22
C TYR A 3 6.51 23.46 14.91
N GLU A 4 5.94 24.44 14.21
CA GLU A 4 5.41 24.23 12.87
C GLU A 4 6.48 23.56 11.98
N GLY A 5 6.09 22.49 11.28
CA GLY A 5 7.01 21.66 10.49
C GLY A 5 7.84 20.62 11.26
N ARG A 6 7.71 20.50 12.59
CA ARG A 6 8.39 19.45 13.38
C ARG A 6 7.41 18.51 14.07
N ILE A 7 7.56 17.22 13.83
CA ILE A 7 6.78 16.17 14.50
C ILE A 7 7.42 15.85 15.86
N PRO A 8 6.63 15.73 16.96
CA PRO A 8 7.16 15.30 18.26
C PRO A 8 7.90 13.96 18.16
N LEU A 9 9.06 13.84 18.83
CA LEU A 9 9.92 12.65 18.76
C LEU A 9 9.15 11.35 19.02
N HIS A 10 8.31 11.30 20.05
CA HIS A 10 7.53 10.10 20.37
C HIS A 10 6.61 9.63 19.22
N ARG A 11 6.09 10.56 18.39
CA ARG A 11 5.26 10.20 17.22
C ARG A 11 6.12 9.69 16.07
N ALA A 12 7.28 10.30 15.85
CA ALA A 12 8.25 9.83 14.86
C ALA A 12 8.77 8.43 15.22
N THR A 13 9.10 8.19 16.50
CA THR A 13 9.48 6.88 17.02
C THR A 13 8.36 5.85 16.83
N LEU A 14 7.11 6.20 17.14
CA LEU A 14 5.97 5.30 16.93
C LEU A 14 5.81 4.90 15.45
N PHE A 15 5.93 5.88 14.54
CA PHE A 15 5.86 5.64 13.10
C PHE A 15 6.99 4.72 12.62
N TYR A 16 8.21 4.94 13.09
CA TYR A 16 9.34 4.08 12.78
C TYR A 16 9.15 2.66 13.34
N ASP A 17 8.83 2.53 14.63
CA ASP A 17 8.70 1.24 15.31
C ASP A 17 7.59 0.37 14.70
N VAL A 18 6.48 0.98 14.29
CA VAL A 18 5.37 0.24 13.67
C VAL A 18 5.72 -0.20 12.24
N SER A 19 6.45 0.61 11.48
CA SER A 19 6.95 0.26 10.14
C SER A 19 8.00 -0.87 10.22
N GLU A 20 8.92 -0.81 11.18
CA GLU A 20 9.88 -1.88 11.47
C GLU A 20 9.20 -3.18 11.88
N LYS A 21 8.15 -3.09 12.71
CA LYS A 21 7.35 -4.26 13.09
C LYS A 21 6.67 -4.87 11.87
N ALA A 22 6.10 -4.05 10.99
CA ALA A 22 5.50 -4.52 9.74
C ALA A 22 6.54 -5.23 8.86
N ARG A 23 7.72 -4.64 8.65
CA ARG A 23 8.83 -5.26 7.91
C ARG A 23 9.17 -6.66 8.43
N LYS A 24 9.35 -6.82 9.74
CA LYS A 24 9.65 -8.12 10.36
C LYS A 24 8.55 -9.15 10.16
N ILE A 25 7.28 -8.72 10.19
CA ILE A 25 6.13 -9.60 9.91
C ILE A 25 6.17 -10.06 8.45
N ILE A 26 6.44 -9.16 7.50
CA ILE A 26 6.56 -9.51 6.07
C ILE A 26 7.71 -10.48 5.85
N GLU A 27 8.91 -10.18 6.36
CA GLU A 27 10.08 -11.07 6.26
C GLU A 27 9.79 -12.47 6.80
N SER A 28 9.14 -12.55 7.95
CA SER A 28 8.77 -13.84 8.56
C SER A 28 7.70 -14.57 7.76
N TYR A 29 6.67 -13.88 7.27
CA TYR A 29 5.57 -14.49 6.55
C TYR A 29 6.02 -15.10 5.22
N PHE A 30 6.86 -14.37 4.48
CA PHE A 30 7.44 -14.84 3.22
C PHE A 30 8.70 -15.70 3.39
N MET A 31 9.11 -15.98 4.64
CA MET A 31 10.29 -16.78 4.97
C MET A 31 11.57 -16.27 4.26
N LEU A 32 11.76 -14.96 4.28
CA LEU A 32 12.89 -14.33 3.60
C LEU A 32 14.20 -14.60 4.34
N ASN A 33 15.23 -14.99 3.60
CA ASN A 33 16.59 -15.17 4.12
C ASN A 33 17.40 -13.87 4.14
N SER A 34 16.82 -12.78 3.64
CA SER A 34 17.44 -11.47 3.50
C SER A 34 16.62 -10.41 4.21
N THR A 35 17.30 -9.36 4.70
CA THR A 35 16.64 -8.18 5.23
C THR A 35 16.05 -7.34 4.10
N LEU A 36 14.79 -6.98 4.23
CA LEU A 36 14.14 -5.97 3.41
C LEU A 36 14.63 -4.57 3.81
N TYR A 37 14.93 -3.74 2.83
CA TYR A 37 15.16 -2.32 3.04
C TYR A 37 13.89 -1.56 2.68
N PHE A 38 13.52 -0.54 3.46
CA PHE A 38 12.45 0.36 3.06
C PHE A 38 12.89 1.12 1.82
N SER A 39 12.14 0.99 0.73
CA SER A 39 12.31 1.80 -0.48
C SER A 39 11.56 3.12 -0.35
N TYR A 40 10.38 3.09 0.26
CA TYR A 40 9.58 4.28 0.54
C TYR A 40 8.54 3.98 1.62
N THR A 41 8.32 4.92 2.52
CA THR A 41 7.32 4.86 3.58
C THR A 41 6.37 6.06 3.47
N HIS A 42 5.05 5.80 3.40
CA HIS A 42 4.06 6.86 3.18
C HIS A 42 2.85 6.74 4.12
N LEU A 43 2.70 7.71 5.03
CA LEU A 43 1.47 7.93 5.77
C LEU A 43 0.45 8.63 4.86
N VAL A 44 -0.67 7.97 4.56
CA VAL A 44 -1.70 8.50 3.66
C VAL A 44 -3.07 8.43 4.32
N CYS A 45 -3.82 9.52 4.21
CA CYS A 45 -5.23 9.57 4.58
C CYS A 45 -6.09 9.97 3.38
N ARG A 46 -7.23 9.30 3.21
CA ARG A 46 -8.23 9.58 2.17
C ARG A 46 -9.59 9.78 2.82
N THR A 47 -10.23 10.92 2.55
CA THR A 47 -11.53 11.29 3.10
C THR A 47 -12.62 11.10 2.06
N ALA A 48 -13.80 10.64 2.48
CA ALA A 48 -14.99 10.64 1.63
C ALA A 48 -15.34 12.07 1.19
N ILE A 49 -15.74 12.25 -0.07
CA ILE A 49 -16.22 13.54 -0.59
C ILE A 49 -17.72 13.63 -0.32
N GLU A 50 -18.15 14.55 0.53
CA GLU A 50 -19.56 14.71 0.85
C GLU A 50 -20.42 14.97 -0.41
N GLY A 51 -21.62 14.39 -0.45
CA GLY A 51 -22.56 14.56 -1.56
C GLY A 51 -22.25 13.77 -2.85
N GLN A 52 -21.14 13.03 -2.91
CA GLN A 52 -20.76 12.23 -4.08
C GLN A 52 -20.83 10.72 -3.82
N GLN A 53 -21.78 10.24 -3.01
CA GLN A 53 -21.80 8.84 -2.56
C GLN A 53 -22.82 7.93 -3.27
N ASP A 54 -23.81 8.50 -3.95
CA ASP A 54 -24.84 7.71 -4.63
C ASP A 54 -24.24 6.91 -5.80
N ASN A 55 -24.41 5.58 -5.77
CA ASN A 55 -23.96 4.62 -6.78
C ASN A 55 -22.45 4.65 -7.09
N ARG A 56 -21.62 5.06 -6.13
CA ARG A 56 -20.16 5.00 -6.26
C ARG A 56 -19.64 3.58 -6.42
N ASN A 57 -18.93 3.33 -7.51
CA ASN A 57 -18.23 2.07 -7.78
C ASN A 57 -16.86 2.29 -8.44
N ASP A 58 -16.36 3.51 -8.39
CA ASP A 58 -15.02 3.91 -8.83
C ASP A 58 -13.94 3.49 -7.82
N LEU A 59 -12.70 3.54 -8.29
CA LEU A 59 -11.51 3.30 -7.50
C LEU A 59 -10.95 4.64 -7.01
N SER A 60 -10.66 4.72 -5.71
CA SER A 60 -9.89 5.84 -5.15
C SER A 60 -8.40 5.75 -5.46
N HIS A 61 -7.92 4.54 -5.78
CA HIS A 61 -6.60 4.30 -6.32
C HIS A 61 -6.72 3.23 -7.43
N PRO A 62 -6.28 3.54 -8.67
CA PRO A 62 -6.48 2.66 -9.82
C PRO A 62 -5.77 1.31 -9.63
N ILE A 63 -6.19 0.31 -10.41
CA ILE A 63 -5.47 -0.97 -10.47
C ILE A 63 -4.08 -0.73 -11.06
N HIS A 64 -3.06 -1.27 -10.39
CA HIS A 64 -1.65 -1.17 -10.78
C HIS A 64 -0.85 -2.32 -10.14
N ALA A 65 0.37 -2.51 -10.63
CA ALA A 65 1.42 -3.25 -9.93
C ALA A 65 2.48 -2.26 -9.41
N ASP A 66 3.17 -2.60 -8.32
CA ASP A 66 4.06 -1.66 -7.64
C ASP A 66 5.45 -1.55 -8.27
N ASN A 67 5.87 -2.56 -9.05
CA ASN A 67 7.21 -2.62 -9.66
C ASN A 67 7.24 -2.76 -11.19
N CYS A 68 6.10 -2.66 -11.87
CA CYS A 68 6.03 -2.76 -13.32
C CYS A 68 4.88 -1.92 -13.91
N LEU A 69 5.00 -1.61 -15.20
CA LEU A 69 3.95 -0.95 -15.98
C LEU A 69 2.95 -2.03 -16.41
N LEU A 70 1.81 -2.08 -15.71
CA LEU A 70 0.75 -3.04 -16.01
C LEU A 70 0.05 -2.66 -17.31
N ASP A 71 0.03 -3.58 -18.28
CA ASP A 71 -0.74 -3.51 -19.52
C ASP A 71 -1.78 -4.65 -19.53
N PRO A 72 -3.03 -4.36 -19.12
CA PRO A 72 -4.08 -5.37 -19.04
C PRO A 72 -4.51 -5.91 -20.40
N ASP A 73 -4.39 -5.12 -21.47
CA ASP A 73 -4.83 -5.52 -22.81
C ASP A 73 -3.81 -6.47 -23.45
N ALA A 74 -2.53 -6.26 -23.19
CA ALA A 74 -1.46 -7.19 -23.56
C ALA A 74 -1.30 -8.37 -22.57
N SER A 75 -1.89 -8.27 -21.38
CA SER A 75 -1.63 -9.20 -20.26
C SER A 75 -0.14 -9.29 -19.92
N GLU A 76 0.52 -8.13 -19.88
CA GLU A 76 1.96 -7.99 -19.64
C GLU A 76 2.22 -7.00 -18.52
N CYS A 77 3.35 -7.15 -17.82
CA CYS A 77 3.82 -6.17 -16.84
C CYS A 77 5.28 -5.81 -17.05
N TRP A 78 5.51 -4.65 -17.67
CA TRP A 78 6.84 -4.25 -18.13
C TRP A 78 7.68 -3.68 -16.99
N LYS A 79 8.77 -4.38 -16.62
CA LYS A 79 9.73 -3.90 -15.61
C LYS A 79 10.73 -2.92 -16.22
N GLU A 80 10.26 -1.73 -16.53
CA GLU A 80 11.08 -0.65 -17.08
C GLU A 80 10.67 0.73 -16.53
N PRO A 81 11.55 1.75 -16.64
CA PRO A 81 11.18 3.11 -16.28
C PRO A 81 9.91 3.57 -17.02
N PRO A 82 8.97 4.26 -16.35
CA PRO A 82 9.12 4.89 -15.03
C PRO A 82 8.72 4.01 -13.83
N ALA A 83 8.53 2.70 -13.99
CA ALA A 83 8.18 1.83 -12.87
C ALA A 83 9.33 1.71 -11.85
N TYR A 84 8.96 1.50 -10.58
CA TYR A 84 9.90 1.25 -9.50
C TYR A 84 10.32 -0.23 -9.47
N THR A 85 11.06 -0.64 -10.50
CA THR A 85 11.40 -2.06 -10.77
C THR A 85 12.15 -2.78 -9.66
N TYR A 86 12.73 -2.02 -8.74
CA TYR A 86 13.48 -2.50 -7.58
C TYR A 86 12.60 -2.81 -6.35
N ARG A 87 11.29 -2.55 -6.40
CA ARG A 87 10.38 -2.94 -5.31
C ARG A 87 10.07 -4.43 -5.39
N ASP A 88 10.34 -5.14 -4.31
CA ASP A 88 10.15 -6.60 -4.23
C ASP A 88 8.90 -6.95 -3.43
N TYR A 89 8.65 -6.23 -2.34
CA TYR A 89 7.50 -6.44 -1.47
C TYR A 89 6.84 -5.12 -1.10
N SER A 90 5.54 -5.19 -0.86
CA SER A 90 4.72 -4.07 -0.43
C SER A 90 3.91 -4.46 0.79
N ALA A 91 3.60 -3.48 1.63
CA ALA A 91 2.66 -3.68 2.72
C ALA A 91 1.83 -2.43 3.01
N ILE A 92 0.59 -2.63 3.42
CA ILE A 92 -0.32 -1.57 3.86
C ILE A 92 -0.78 -1.87 5.28
N LEU A 93 -0.41 -1.00 6.22
CA LEU A 93 -0.89 -1.05 7.60
C LEU A 93 -2.03 -0.05 7.80
N TYR A 94 -3.22 -0.54 8.13
CA TYR A 94 -4.38 0.30 8.41
C TYR A 94 -4.35 0.86 9.83
N LEU A 95 -4.55 2.17 9.95
CA LEU A 95 -4.44 2.88 11.24
C LEU A 95 -5.78 3.12 11.93
N ASN A 96 -6.88 2.92 11.22
CA ASN A 96 -8.23 3.08 11.73
C ASN A 96 -9.22 2.21 10.95
N GLY A 97 -10.49 2.19 11.37
CA GLY A 97 -11.54 1.36 10.78
C GLY A 97 -12.95 1.92 10.92
N ASP A 98 -13.07 3.16 11.37
CA ASP A 98 -14.28 3.94 11.57
C ASP A 98 -14.68 4.70 10.28
N PHE A 99 -14.75 3.97 9.16
CA PHE A 99 -15.11 4.49 7.84
C PHE A 99 -15.80 3.41 6.99
N ASP A 100 -16.47 3.83 5.92
CA ASP A 100 -17.13 2.92 4.97
C ASP A 100 -16.42 2.96 3.60
N GLY A 101 -16.47 1.82 2.88
CA GLY A 101 -15.77 1.62 1.61
C GLY A 101 -14.25 1.48 1.79
N GLY A 102 -13.48 1.84 0.76
CA GLY A 102 -12.02 1.82 0.82
C GLY A 102 -11.38 0.43 0.85
N GLU A 103 -12.11 -0.59 0.39
CA GLU A 103 -11.59 -1.96 0.27
C GLU A 103 -10.36 -1.99 -0.64
N PHE A 104 -9.34 -2.73 -0.19
CA PHE A 104 -8.17 -3.02 -1.02
C PHE A 104 -8.46 -4.29 -1.79
N ILE A 105 -8.35 -4.23 -3.11
CA ILE A 105 -8.70 -5.33 -4.00
C ILE A 105 -7.47 -5.79 -4.76
N PHE A 106 -7.34 -7.11 -4.91
CA PHE A 106 -6.42 -7.73 -5.86
C PHE A 106 -7.20 -8.16 -7.09
N THR A 107 -6.56 -8.12 -8.25
CA THR A 107 -7.11 -8.57 -9.52
C THR A 107 -6.18 -9.55 -10.20
N GLU A 108 -6.68 -10.24 -11.21
CA GLU A 108 -5.83 -10.85 -12.24
C GLU A 108 -5.08 -9.75 -13.03
N ILE A 109 -4.15 -10.17 -13.89
CA ILE A 109 -3.38 -9.27 -14.78
C ILE A 109 -4.28 -8.46 -15.74
N ASP A 110 -5.51 -8.93 -15.98
CA ASP A 110 -6.52 -8.25 -16.80
C ASP A 110 -7.10 -6.98 -16.15
N ALA A 111 -6.70 -6.65 -14.92
CA ALA A 111 -7.13 -5.52 -14.11
C ALA A 111 -8.66 -5.40 -13.90
N LYS A 112 -9.42 -6.46 -14.18
CA LYS A 112 -10.90 -6.49 -14.18
C LYS A 112 -11.42 -7.56 -13.25
N THR A 113 -10.82 -8.75 -13.30
CA THR A 113 -11.24 -9.91 -12.52
C THR A 113 -10.71 -9.78 -11.10
N ILE A 114 -11.59 -9.40 -10.16
CA ILE A 114 -11.23 -9.31 -8.74
C ILE A 114 -11.03 -10.71 -8.16
N THR A 115 -9.85 -10.97 -7.62
CA THR A 115 -9.48 -12.26 -7.01
C THR A 115 -9.63 -12.25 -5.50
N ALA A 116 -9.41 -11.09 -4.87
CA ALA A 116 -9.58 -10.91 -3.44
C ALA A 116 -9.97 -9.47 -3.10
N ALA A 117 -10.70 -9.31 -2.00
CA ALA A 117 -11.04 -8.01 -1.43
C ALA A 117 -10.79 -8.03 0.07
N VAL A 118 -9.95 -7.10 0.55
CA VAL A 118 -9.59 -6.96 1.95
C VAL A 118 -10.30 -5.73 2.51
N LYS A 119 -11.18 -5.96 3.48
CA LYS A 119 -11.78 -4.89 4.27
C LYS A 119 -10.71 -4.26 5.17
N PRO A 120 -10.54 -2.93 5.19
CA PRO A 120 -9.68 -2.25 6.14
C PRO A 120 -10.17 -2.43 7.59
N GLU A 121 -9.25 -2.71 8.50
CA GLU A 121 -9.51 -2.71 9.95
C GLU A 121 -8.29 -2.15 10.67
N CYS A 122 -8.50 -1.42 11.76
CA CYS A 122 -7.41 -0.86 12.55
C CYS A 122 -6.42 -1.96 12.99
N GLY A 123 -5.13 -1.79 12.66
CA GLY A 123 -4.07 -2.75 12.96
C GLY A 123 -3.93 -3.90 11.96
N ARG A 124 -4.81 -4.01 10.96
CA ARG A 124 -4.66 -5.00 9.88
C ARG A 124 -3.48 -4.61 8.99
N LEU A 125 -2.60 -5.58 8.73
CA LEU A 125 -1.50 -5.47 7.78
C LEU A 125 -1.81 -6.35 6.57
N VAL A 126 -1.73 -5.76 5.37
CA VAL A 126 -1.78 -6.50 4.10
C VAL A 126 -0.38 -6.49 3.52
N GLY A 127 0.19 -7.66 3.27
CA GLY A 127 1.53 -7.82 2.71
C GLY A 127 1.49 -8.67 1.45
N PHE A 128 2.22 -8.26 0.42
CA PHE A 128 2.23 -8.91 -0.89
C PHE A 128 3.55 -8.62 -1.62
N SER A 129 3.91 -9.43 -2.60
CA SER A 129 5.03 -9.15 -3.51
C SER A 129 4.61 -8.11 -4.55
N SER A 130 5.50 -7.21 -4.95
CA SER A 130 5.15 -5.99 -5.68
C SER A 130 4.88 -6.17 -7.18
N GLY A 131 4.96 -7.41 -7.69
CA GLY A 131 4.99 -7.72 -9.11
C GLY A 131 3.64 -7.94 -9.79
N GLU A 132 3.73 -8.47 -11.01
CA GLU A 132 2.62 -8.81 -11.90
C GLU A 132 1.63 -9.81 -11.30
N GLU A 133 2.07 -10.56 -10.28
CA GLU A 133 1.27 -11.54 -9.56
C GLU A 133 0.30 -10.91 -8.53
N ASN A 134 0.46 -9.62 -8.21
CA ASN A 134 -0.44 -8.89 -7.32
C ASN A 134 -0.90 -7.53 -7.87
N PRO A 135 -1.54 -7.45 -9.06
CA PRO A 135 -2.23 -6.24 -9.48
C PRO A 135 -3.31 -5.88 -8.45
N HIS A 136 -3.37 -4.62 -8.06
CA HIS A 136 -4.24 -4.20 -6.96
C HIS A 136 -4.67 -2.74 -7.05
N GLY A 137 -5.75 -2.41 -6.36
CA GLY A 137 -6.23 -1.04 -6.21
C GLY A 137 -7.12 -0.87 -4.99
N VAL A 138 -7.73 0.31 -4.86
CA VAL A 138 -8.53 0.66 -3.68
C VAL A 138 -9.86 1.22 -4.12
N LYS A 139 -10.97 0.65 -3.62
CA LYS A 139 -12.32 1.18 -3.85
C LYS A 139 -12.48 2.56 -3.23
N ALA A 140 -13.49 3.32 -3.67
CA ALA A 140 -13.79 4.62 -3.09
C ALA A 140 -14.12 4.52 -1.58
N VAL A 141 -13.62 5.48 -0.79
CA VAL A 141 -14.09 5.70 0.59
C VAL A 141 -15.42 6.43 0.49
N THR A 142 -16.46 5.89 1.13
CA THR A 142 -17.83 6.40 1.02
C THR A 142 -18.30 7.15 2.25
N LYS A 143 -17.67 6.94 3.41
CA LYS A 143 -17.92 7.70 4.63
C LYS A 143 -16.67 7.77 5.49
N GLY A 144 -16.46 8.89 6.18
CA GLY A 144 -15.33 9.04 7.11
C GLY A 144 -13.98 9.24 6.41
N GLN A 145 -12.91 8.91 7.12
CA GLN A 145 -11.54 9.04 6.63
C GLN A 145 -10.78 7.74 6.87
N ARG A 146 -10.13 7.23 5.83
CA ARG A 146 -9.23 6.06 5.89
C ARG A 146 -7.79 6.54 6.00
N CYS A 147 -7.06 6.12 7.03
CA CYS A 147 -5.64 6.36 7.19
C CYS A 147 -4.85 5.04 7.20
N ALA A 148 -3.71 5.03 6.51
CA ALA A 148 -2.82 3.88 6.44
C ALA A 148 -1.35 4.31 6.32
N VAL A 149 -0.44 3.41 6.67
CA VAL A 149 0.97 3.50 6.28
C VAL A 149 1.19 2.52 5.13
N ALA A 150 1.53 3.05 3.97
CA ALA A 150 2.01 2.26 2.84
C ALA A 150 3.53 2.11 2.92
N LEU A 151 4.01 0.89 2.73
CA LEU A 151 5.39 0.48 2.89
C LEU A 151 5.80 -0.23 1.61
N TRP A 152 6.87 0.22 0.98
CA TRP A 152 7.49 -0.49 -0.13
C TRP A 152 8.88 -0.92 0.28
N PHE A 153 9.23 -2.15 -0.07
CA PHE A 153 10.47 -2.79 0.31
C PHE A 153 11.26 -3.21 -0.92
N THR A 154 12.58 -3.23 -0.76
CA THR A 154 13.53 -3.74 -1.74
C THR A 154 14.52 -4.68 -1.06
N LEU A 155 15.00 -5.67 -1.80
CA LEU A 155 16.11 -6.54 -1.43
C LEU A 155 17.47 -5.89 -1.73
N ASP A 156 17.49 -4.84 -2.56
CA ASP A 156 18.71 -4.13 -2.95
C ASP A 156 18.94 -2.90 -2.06
N PRO A 157 20.00 -2.87 -1.22
CA PRO A 157 20.28 -1.75 -0.33
C PRO A 157 20.56 -0.43 -1.06
N LEU A 158 20.87 -0.45 -2.37
CA LEU A 158 21.08 0.75 -3.17
C LEU A 158 19.80 1.57 -3.37
N PHE A 159 18.62 0.93 -3.24
CA PHE A 159 17.31 1.56 -3.43
C PHE A 159 16.56 1.82 -2.11
N ARG A 160 17.29 1.83 -0.99
CA ARG A 160 16.71 2.19 0.32
C ARG A 160 16.38 3.68 0.41
N GLU A 161 15.33 4.02 1.15
CA GLU A 161 15.00 5.41 1.47
C GLU A 161 16.08 6.06 2.35
N LEU A 162 16.24 7.38 2.20
CA LEU A 162 17.23 8.22 2.88
C LEU A 162 16.64 8.93 4.10
#